data_AF-F3GGR4-F1
#
_entry.id   AF-F3GGR4-F1
#
_cell.length_a   1.000
_cell.length_b   1.000
_cell.length_c   1.000
_cell.angle_alpha   90.00
_cell.angle_beta   90.00
_cell.angle_gamma   90.00
#
_symmetry.space_group_name_H-M   'P 1'
#
loop_
_entity.id
_entity.type
_entity.pdbx_description
1 polymer ?
#
loop_
_entity_poly.entity_id
_entity_poly.type
_entity_poly.pdbx_seq_one_letter_code
_entity_poly.pdbx_strand_id
1 'polypeptide(L)'
;DFRGQPQRCEARTTNISRALALNSSVALPIGFSGNLRDALKASGYQAVIVRTLRLAGAQSADAAFEMLRSRYCGALLDPQYADIGITRQGGDWRVVLAKPLIDESLEDARSAGRALLAQVNAARAKPRMCGKRPFPSARPLSWNTTLETAAQEHSQSMASENYFTHRGFDNDSPADRARAAGYGGRQIGENIAAGQSTASKAMASWLASPGHCANLMNPMFTEVGAAYATATNADYGVYWTMLFGAP
;
A
#
# COMPACT_ATOMS: atom_id res chain seq x y z
N ASP A 1 -2.81 25.39 7.40
CA ASP A 1 -2.00 24.22 7.05
C ASP A 1 -0.65 24.69 6.51
N PHE A 2 0.44 24.38 7.21
CA PHE A 2 1.79 24.83 6.87
C PHE A 2 2.27 24.31 5.51
N ARG A 3 1.80 23.12 5.09
CA ARG A 3 2.16 22.52 3.79
C ARG A 3 1.32 23.02 2.62
N GLY A 4 0.14 23.57 2.92
CA GLY A 4 -0.81 24.07 1.92
C GLY A 4 -0.43 25.39 1.26
N GLN A 5 0.70 25.99 1.63
CA GLN A 5 1.19 27.27 1.10
C GLN A 5 2.69 27.19 0.80
N PRO A 6 3.20 27.89 -0.23
CA PRO A 6 4.63 28.00 -0.46
C PRO A 6 5.34 28.54 0.78
N GLN A 7 6.40 27.86 1.22
CA GLN A 7 7.22 28.29 2.35
C GLN A 7 8.64 28.59 1.90
N ARG A 8 9.35 29.42 2.68
CA ARG A 8 10.79 29.65 2.51
C ARG A 8 11.55 28.90 3.61
N CYS A 9 12.34 27.91 3.21
CA CYS A 9 13.23 27.15 4.07
C CYS A 9 14.66 27.26 3.53
N GLU A 10 15.64 27.63 4.35
CA GLU A 10 17.08 27.56 4.01
C GLU A 10 17.41 28.11 2.60
N ALA A 11 16.92 29.31 2.30
CA ALA A 11 17.06 30.02 1.01
C ALA A 11 16.37 29.37 -0.22
N ARG A 12 15.60 28.30 -0.05
CA ARG A 12 14.79 27.67 -1.11
C ARG A 12 13.30 27.86 -0.87
N THR A 13 12.57 28.05 -1.96
CA THR A 13 11.09 28.03 -1.93
C THR A 13 10.65 26.60 -2.19
N THR A 14 9.87 26.03 -1.27
CA THR A 14 9.34 24.66 -1.39
C THR A 14 7.91 24.71 -1.90
N ASN A 15 7.57 23.78 -2.80
CA ASN A 15 6.23 23.68 -3.39
C ASN A 15 5.19 23.17 -2.38
N ILE A 16 3.92 23.47 -2.69
CA ILE A 16 2.76 23.00 -1.94
C ILE A 16 2.80 21.46 -1.85
N SER A 17 2.57 20.94 -0.65
CA SER A 17 2.52 19.50 -0.37
C SER A 17 1.26 19.15 0.43
N ARG A 18 0.85 17.88 0.41
CA ARG A 18 -0.29 17.41 1.22
C ARG A 18 0.00 17.56 2.71
N ALA A 19 -1.00 18.00 3.48
CA ALA A 19 -0.96 18.03 4.93
C ALA A 19 -0.48 16.70 5.53
N LEU A 20 0.28 16.74 6.61
CA LEU A 20 0.60 15.54 7.38
C LEU A 20 -0.64 15.06 8.13
N ALA A 21 -0.95 13.77 8.06
CA ALA A 21 -1.98 13.14 8.85
C ALA A 21 -1.46 12.83 10.26
N LEU A 22 -2.18 13.27 11.29
CA LEU A 22 -1.83 12.94 12.67
C LEU A 22 -2.15 11.47 12.94
N ASN A 23 -1.14 10.69 13.33
CA ASN A 23 -1.25 9.25 13.49
C ASN A 23 -0.65 8.79 14.83
N SER A 24 -1.48 8.24 15.72
CA SER A 24 -1.06 7.79 17.05
C SER A 24 -0.12 6.58 17.00
N SER A 25 -0.24 5.71 15.99
CA SER A 25 0.68 4.59 15.78
C SER A 25 2.07 5.03 15.33
N VAL A 26 2.25 6.31 14.95
CA VAL A 26 3.54 6.91 14.59
C VAL A 26 4.20 7.62 15.79
N ALA A 27 3.49 7.77 16.91
CA ALA A 27 3.99 8.46 18.09
C ALA A 27 4.94 7.54 18.90
N LEU A 28 6.17 8.00 19.12
CA LEU A 28 7.17 7.28 19.92
C LEU A 28 7.43 7.97 21.26
N PRO A 29 7.65 7.23 22.37
CA PRO A 29 7.93 7.80 23.68
C PRO A 29 9.11 8.77 23.68
N ILE A 30 9.09 9.76 24.58
CA ILE A 30 10.28 10.58 24.85
C ILE A 30 11.41 9.65 25.31
N GLY A 31 12.62 9.87 24.79
CA GLY A 31 13.80 9.08 25.14
C GLY A 31 13.94 7.72 24.44
N PHE A 32 12.97 7.26 23.64
CA PHE A 32 13.16 6.01 22.87
C PHE A 32 14.38 6.11 21.94
N SER A 33 15.23 5.08 21.98
CA SER A 33 16.53 4.98 21.29
C SER A 33 16.70 3.66 20.53
N GLY A 34 15.66 2.85 20.40
CA GLY A 34 15.68 1.58 19.69
C GLY A 34 15.52 1.73 18.17
N ASN A 35 15.28 0.61 17.48
CA ASN A 35 14.97 0.62 16.05
C ASN A 35 13.58 1.24 15.81
N LEU A 36 13.56 2.35 15.08
CA LEU A 36 12.33 3.10 14.82
C LEU A 36 11.31 2.29 14.04
N ARG A 37 11.73 1.55 13.00
CA ARG A 37 10.79 0.76 12.18
C ARG A 37 10.16 -0.36 12.98
N ASP A 38 10.93 -1.05 13.82
CA ASP A 38 10.42 -2.14 14.67
C ASP A 38 9.43 -1.62 15.71
N ALA A 39 9.69 -0.45 16.30
CA ALA A 39 8.78 0.16 17.26
C ALA A 39 7.47 0.62 16.60
N LEU A 40 7.53 1.25 15.43
CA LEU A 40 6.32 1.62 14.69
C LEU A 40 5.53 0.39 14.25
N LYS A 41 6.24 -0.65 13.80
CA LYS A 41 5.66 -1.95 13.43
C LYS A 41 4.93 -2.57 14.61
N ALA A 42 5.51 -2.57 15.81
CA ALA A 42 4.83 -3.04 17.02
C ALA A 42 3.54 -2.27 17.35
N SER A 43 3.41 -1.02 16.90
CA SER A 43 2.18 -0.21 17.00
C SER A 43 1.24 -0.35 15.79
N GLY A 44 1.48 -1.34 14.92
CA GLY A 44 0.68 -1.61 13.72
C GLY A 44 0.99 -0.71 12.52
N TYR A 45 2.04 0.12 12.60
CA TYR A 45 2.42 1.04 11.52
C TYR A 45 3.67 0.55 10.79
N GLN A 46 3.53 0.25 9.50
CA GLN A 46 4.68 -0.10 8.66
C GLN A 46 5.18 1.13 7.93
N ALA A 47 6.45 1.48 8.14
CA ALA A 47 7.07 2.66 7.56
C ALA A 47 8.19 2.29 6.57
N VAL A 48 8.19 2.91 5.39
CA VAL A 48 9.35 2.87 4.48
C VAL A 48 10.44 3.79 5.00
N ILE A 49 10.07 4.98 5.47
CA ILE A 49 11.01 6.02 5.90
C ILE A 49 10.48 6.59 7.21
N VAL A 50 11.37 6.74 8.20
CA VAL A 50 11.06 7.32 9.50
C VAL A 50 12.12 8.36 9.82
N ARG A 51 11.69 9.52 10.30
CA ARG A 51 12.57 10.56 10.84
C ARG A 51 12.03 11.03 12.17
N THR A 52 12.92 11.15 13.16
CA THR A 52 12.58 11.72 14.46
C THR A 52 13.20 13.10 14.61
N LEU A 53 12.41 14.03 15.13
CA LEU A 53 12.80 15.39 15.48
C LEU A 53 12.57 15.54 16.98
N ARG A 54 13.53 16.15 17.67
CA ARG A 54 13.42 16.43 19.10
C ARG A 54 13.44 17.93 19.33
N LEU A 55 12.53 18.41 20.18
CA LEU A 55 12.50 19.79 20.65
C LEU A 55 12.58 19.72 22.17
N ALA A 56 13.43 20.56 22.75
CA ALA A 56 13.55 20.69 24.20
C ALA A 56 13.30 22.15 24.59
N GLY A 57 12.59 22.35 25.69
CA GLY A 57 12.30 23.67 26.24
C GLY A 57 11.06 24.37 25.66
N ALA A 58 10.28 23.71 24.80
CA ALA A 58 9.06 24.31 24.27
C ALA A 58 7.90 24.13 25.26
N GLN A 59 7.42 25.24 25.84
CA GLN A 59 6.37 25.23 26.87
C GLN A 59 4.94 25.06 26.31
N SER A 60 4.75 25.36 25.02
CA SER A 60 3.45 25.29 24.33
C SER A 60 3.58 24.66 22.93
N ALA A 61 2.45 24.28 22.34
CA ALA A 61 2.40 23.77 20.97
C ALA A 61 2.87 24.83 19.95
N ASP A 62 2.50 26.10 20.14
CA ASP A 62 2.94 27.20 19.28
C ASP A 62 4.46 27.41 19.35
N ALA A 63 5.03 27.39 20.56
CA ALA A 63 6.47 27.47 20.74
C ALA A 63 7.19 26.28 20.08
N ALA A 64 6.65 25.06 20.25
CA ALA A 64 7.17 23.87 19.59
C ALA A 64 7.10 23.98 18.06
N PHE A 65 5.99 24.48 17.53
CA PHE A 65 5.80 24.66 16.10
C PHE A 65 6.75 25.71 15.51
N GLU A 66 6.95 26.85 16.18
CA GLU A 66 7.95 27.84 15.76
C GLU A 66 9.38 27.27 15.76
N MET A 67 9.71 26.44 16.76
CA MET A 67 10.99 25.74 16.77
C MET A 67 11.12 24.75 15.61
N LEU A 68 10.06 24.00 15.28
CA LEU A 68 10.05 23.09 14.12
C LEU A 68 10.21 23.85 12.82
N ARG A 69 9.48 24.96 12.65
CA ARG A 69 9.55 25.83 11.48
C ARG A 69 10.94 26.42 11.29
N SER A 70 11.58 26.84 12.37
CA SER A 70 12.93 27.43 12.31
C SER A 70 14.03 26.38 12.06
N ARG A 71 13.96 25.22 12.71
CA ARG A 71 15.07 24.24 12.73
C ARG A 71 14.91 23.06 11.79
N TYR A 72 13.68 22.75 11.40
CA TYR A 72 13.31 21.52 10.68
C TYR A 72 12.35 21.78 9.52
N CYS A 73 12.34 23.01 8.99
CA CYS A 73 11.51 23.46 7.88
C CYS A 73 11.52 22.48 6.69
N GLY A 74 12.70 22.09 6.23
CA GLY A 74 12.86 21.15 5.12
C GLY A 74 12.25 19.77 5.41
N ALA A 75 12.37 19.26 6.64
CA ALA A 75 11.77 18.00 7.03
C ALA A 75 10.24 18.08 7.07
N LEU A 76 9.70 19.18 7.61
CA LEU A 76 8.27 19.42 7.66
C LEU A 76 7.65 19.51 6.27
N LEU A 77 8.37 19.98 5.26
CA LEU A 77 7.86 20.18 3.90
C LEU A 77 8.27 19.09 2.92
N ASP A 78 8.98 18.07 3.40
CA ASP A 78 9.40 16.97 2.55
C ASP A 78 8.17 16.15 2.12
N PRO A 79 7.87 16.09 0.81
CA PRO A 79 6.68 15.41 0.30
C PRO A 79 6.77 13.89 0.46
N GLN A 80 7.92 13.34 0.86
CA GLN A 80 8.03 11.91 1.11
C GLN A 80 7.30 11.45 2.37
N TYR A 81 7.03 12.35 3.33
CA TYR A 81 6.33 12.03 4.57
C TYR A 81 4.84 12.33 4.44
N ALA A 82 4.00 11.40 4.90
CA ALA A 82 2.55 11.51 4.91
C ALA A 82 1.98 11.58 6.34
N ASP A 83 2.60 10.89 7.29
CA ASP A 83 2.13 10.82 8.68
C ASP A 83 3.04 11.59 9.65
N ILE A 84 2.43 12.11 10.71
CA ILE A 84 3.11 12.74 11.85
C ILE A 84 2.62 12.13 13.17
N GLY A 85 3.56 11.68 13.99
CA GLY A 85 3.33 11.28 15.38
C GLY A 85 3.96 12.30 16.32
N ILE A 86 3.24 12.73 17.37
CA ILE A 86 3.74 13.72 18.32
C ILE A 86 3.61 13.15 19.73
N THR A 87 4.69 13.22 20.50
CA THR A 87 4.70 12.89 21.92
C THR A 87 5.35 14.02 22.70
N ARG A 88 4.78 14.35 23.86
CA ARG A 88 5.24 15.45 24.73
C ARG A 88 5.37 14.97 26.16
N GLN A 89 6.45 15.36 26.83
CA GLN A 89 6.63 15.22 28.28
C GLN A 89 7.24 16.50 28.83
N GLY A 90 6.46 17.30 29.57
CA GLY A 90 6.89 18.62 30.03
C GLY A 90 7.25 19.56 28.87
N GLY A 91 8.47 20.08 28.87
CA GLY A 91 9.01 20.92 27.79
C GLY A 91 9.65 20.15 26.63
N ASP A 92 9.72 18.82 26.73
CA ASP A 92 10.30 17.95 25.71
C ASP A 92 9.23 17.44 24.76
N TRP A 93 9.52 17.57 23.47
CA TRP A 93 8.67 17.11 22.38
C TRP A 93 9.47 16.19 21.46
N ARG A 94 8.80 15.14 21.01
CA ARG A 94 9.25 14.26 19.95
C ARG A 94 8.23 14.31 18.84
N VAL A 95 8.71 14.61 17.64
CA VAL A 95 7.92 14.55 16.41
C VAL A 95 8.52 13.46 15.54
N VAL A 96 7.68 12.54 15.09
CA VAL A 96 8.03 11.46 14.18
C VAL A 96 7.36 11.76 12.86
N LEU A 97 8.14 11.89 11.79
CA LEU A 97 7.65 11.99 10.42
C LEU A 97 7.82 10.63 9.77
N ALA A 98 6.76 10.11 9.16
CA ALA A 98 6.78 8.79 8.57
C ALA A 98 6.21 8.77 7.15
N LYS A 99 6.84 7.94 6.32
CA LYS A 99 6.33 7.50 5.03
C LYS A 99 5.74 6.11 5.23
N PRO A 100 4.42 5.94 5.15
CA PRO A 100 3.82 4.64 5.34
C PRO A 100 4.24 3.72 4.19
N LEU A 101 4.33 2.42 4.47
CA LEU A 101 4.56 1.38 3.46
C LEU A 101 3.39 1.33 2.47
N ILE A 102 2.20 1.60 2.97
CA ILE A 102 0.99 1.77 2.19
C ILE A 102 0.63 3.24 2.17
N ASP A 103 0.60 3.84 0.98
CA ASP A 103 0.14 5.20 0.80
C ASP A 103 -1.32 5.32 1.29
N GLU A 104 -1.71 6.39 2.00
CA GLU A 104 -3.10 6.64 2.43
C GLU A 104 -4.11 6.63 1.27
N SER A 105 -3.64 6.68 0.02
CA SER A 105 -4.44 6.44 -1.19
C SER A 105 -4.83 4.98 -1.45
N LEU A 106 -4.34 4.03 -0.66
CA LEU A 106 -5.02 2.75 -0.51
C LEU A 106 -6.21 2.98 0.43
N GLU A 107 -7.30 3.38 -0.21
CA GLU A 107 -8.66 3.15 0.29
C GLU A 107 -8.80 1.68 0.73
N ASP A 108 -9.86 1.35 1.48
CA ASP A 108 -10.10 0.00 1.98
C ASP A 108 -9.87 -1.08 0.89
N ALA A 109 -9.52 -2.32 1.28
CA ALA A 109 -9.12 -3.38 0.35
C ALA A 109 -10.07 -3.57 -0.85
N ARG A 110 -11.38 -3.36 -0.68
CA ARG A 110 -12.37 -3.37 -1.76
C ARG A 110 -12.14 -2.25 -2.75
N SER A 111 -11.93 -1.03 -2.27
CA SER A 111 -11.69 0.14 -3.09
C SER A 111 -10.39 0.01 -3.91
N ALA A 112 -9.31 -0.51 -3.29
CA ALA A 112 -8.08 -0.88 -4.00
C ALA A 112 -8.33 -1.96 -5.07
N GLY A 113 -9.15 -2.96 -4.76
CA GLY A 113 -9.60 -3.99 -5.71
C GLY A 113 -10.37 -3.40 -6.90
N ARG A 114 -11.27 -2.44 -6.66
CA ARG A 114 -12.03 -1.73 -7.72
C ARG A 114 -11.12 -0.87 -8.58
N ALA A 115 -10.09 -0.24 -8.02
CA ALA A 115 -9.07 0.46 -8.78
C ALA A 115 -8.32 -0.51 -9.71
N LEU A 116 -7.95 -1.70 -9.23
CA LEU A 116 -7.33 -2.74 -10.05
C LEU A 116 -8.25 -3.21 -11.19
N LEU A 117 -9.56 -3.38 -10.93
CA LEU A 117 -10.56 -3.71 -11.96
C LEU A 117 -10.57 -2.66 -13.09
N ALA A 118 -10.59 -1.37 -12.74
CA ALA A 118 -10.57 -0.30 -13.71
C ALA A 118 -9.28 -0.34 -14.56
N GLN A 119 -8.14 -0.58 -13.92
CA GLN A 119 -6.84 -0.62 -14.60
C GLN A 119 -6.67 -1.85 -15.51
N VAL A 120 -7.13 -3.03 -15.10
CA VAL A 120 -7.09 -4.23 -15.97
C VAL A 120 -8.02 -4.04 -17.17
N ASN A 121 -9.20 -3.45 -16.98
CA ASN A 121 -10.11 -3.16 -18.09
C ASN A 121 -9.54 -2.12 -19.06
N ALA A 122 -8.86 -1.09 -18.56
CA ALA A 122 -8.13 -0.14 -19.39
C ALA A 122 -6.98 -0.83 -20.17
N ALA A 123 -6.28 -1.78 -19.57
CA ALA A 123 -5.25 -2.56 -20.24
C ALA A 123 -5.84 -3.49 -21.32
N ARG A 124 -6.97 -4.14 -21.04
CA ARG A 124 -7.69 -5.06 -21.96
C ARG A 124 -8.32 -4.35 -23.15
N ALA A 125 -8.64 -3.06 -23.04
CA ALA A 125 -9.25 -2.28 -24.11
C ALA A 125 -8.37 -2.08 -25.36
N LYS A 126 -7.08 -2.44 -25.31
CA LYS A 126 -6.13 -2.27 -26.41
C LYS A 126 -5.30 -3.55 -26.59
N PRO A 127 -4.88 -3.88 -27.83
CA PRO A 127 -3.90 -4.93 -28.06
C PRO A 127 -2.62 -4.69 -27.25
N ARG A 128 -1.97 -5.75 -26.78
CA ARG A 128 -0.79 -5.66 -25.91
C ARG A 128 0.20 -6.79 -26.18
N MET A 129 1.48 -6.47 -26.06
CA MET A 129 2.55 -7.47 -26.00
C MET A 129 2.81 -7.87 -24.55
N CYS A 130 2.65 -9.16 -24.25
CA CYS A 130 3.03 -9.75 -22.97
C CYS A 130 4.34 -10.52 -23.17
N GLY A 131 5.46 -9.86 -22.89
CA GLY A 131 6.77 -10.32 -23.36
C GLY A 131 6.81 -10.36 -24.89
N LYS A 132 7.07 -11.54 -25.47
CA LYS A 132 7.08 -11.75 -26.92
C LYS A 132 5.73 -12.16 -27.51
N ARG A 133 4.72 -12.42 -26.67
CA ARG A 133 3.41 -12.93 -27.12
C ARG A 133 2.43 -11.77 -27.35
N PRO A 134 1.88 -11.60 -28.57
CA PRO A 134 0.82 -10.63 -28.81
C PRO A 134 -0.51 -11.12 -28.23
N PHE A 135 -1.28 -10.20 -27.69
CA PHE A 135 -2.68 -10.39 -27.32
C PHE A 135 -3.53 -9.32 -27.97
N PRO A 136 -4.68 -9.68 -28.58
CA PRO A 136 -5.65 -8.70 -29.03
C PRO A 136 -6.28 -7.98 -27.82
N SER A 137 -7.04 -6.91 -28.08
CA SER A 137 -7.94 -6.36 -27.06
C SER A 137 -8.92 -7.44 -26.58
N ALA A 138 -9.23 -7.44 -25.30
CA ALA A 138 -10.16 -8.38 -24.68
C ALA A 138 -11.36 -7.64 -24.07
N ARG A 139 -12.48 -8.34 -23.92
CA ARG A 139 -13.70 -7.78 -23.29
C ARG A 139 -13.40 -7.38 -21.84
N PRO A 140 -14.01 -6.30 -21.32
CA PRO A 140 -13.83 -5.92 -19.92
C PRO A 140 -14.31 -7.05 -18.99
N LEU A 141 -13.62 -7.20 -17.87
CA LEU A 141 -13.99 -8.09 -16.77
C LEU A 141 -15.06 -7.41 -15.90
N SER A 142 -15.96 -8.21 -15.33
CA SER A 142 -16.90 -7.78 -14.27
C SER A 142 -16.35 -8.13 -12.89
N TRP A 143 -16.71 -7.32 -11.88
CA TRP A 143 -16.38 -7.64 -10.49
C TRP A 143 -17.18 -8.84 -9.99
N ASN A 144 -16.52 -9.77 -9.32
CA ASN A 144 -17.16 -10.88 -8.64
C ASN A 144 -16.73 -10.89 -7.16
N THR A 145 -17.69 -10.72 -6.26
CA THR A 145 -17.45 -10.63 -4.81
C THR A 145 -16.95 -11.94 -4.21
N THR A 146 -17.26 -13.08 -4.82
CA THR A 146 -16.76 -14.38 -4.36
C THR A 146 -15.27 -14.54 -4.67
N LEU A 147 -14.84 -14.12 -5.85
CA LEU A 147 -13.41 -14.06 -6.20
C LEU A 147 -12.66 -13.02 -5.34
N GLU A 148 -13.32 -11.92 -4.95
CA GLU A 148 -12.77 -10.92 -4.02
C GLU A 148 -12.49 -11.56 -2.65
N THR A 149 -13.45 -12.31 -2.09
CA THR A 149 -13.27 -13.03 -0.82
C THR A 149 -12.07 -13.97 -0.89
N ALA A 150 -11.98 -14.83 -1.91
CA ALA A 150 -10.86 -15.75 -2.07
C ALA A 150 -9.51 -15.01 -2.24
N ALA A 151 -9.49 -13.88 -2.96
CA ALA A 151 -8.28 -13.07 -3.12
C ALA A 151 -7.86 -12.39 -1.80
N GLN A 152 -8.84 -11.96 -1.00
CA GLN A 152 -8.62 -11.34 0.30
C GLN A 152 -8.03 -12.34 1.30
N GLU A 153 -8.60 -13.54 1.38
CA GLU A 153 -8.14 -14.62 2.24
C GLU A 153 -6.71 -15.06 1.87
N HIS A 154 -6.43 -15.24 0.57
CA HIS A 154 -5.07 -15.61 0.12
C HIS A 154 -4.04 -14.53 0.44
N SER A 155 -4.40 -13.25 0.22
CA SER A 155 -3.52 -12.13 0.58
C SER A 155 -3.25 -12.08 2.08
N GLN A 156 -4.26 -12.32 2.91
CA GLN A 156 -4.13 -12.39 4.37
C GLN A 156 -3.25 -13.54 4.81
N SER A 157 -3.44 -14.73 4.23
CA SER A 157 -2.63 -15.91 4.53
C SER A 157 -1.16 -15.69 4.15
N MET A 158 -0.88 -15.16 2.96
CA MET A 158 0.50 -14.80 2.56
C MET A 158 1.13 -13.79 3.52
N ALA A 159 0.35 -12.80 3.98
CA ALA A 159 0.83 -11.78 4.90
C ALA A 159 1.06 -12.30 6.32
N SER A 160 0.17 -13.16 6.85
CA SER A 160 0.26 -13.68 8.23
C SER A 160 1.33 -14.76 8.37
N GLU A 161 1.43 -15.64 7.38
CA GLU A 161 2.32 -16.82 7.43
C GLU A 161 3.66 -16.60 6.69
N ASN A 162 3.91 -15.39 6.17
CA ASN A 162 5.17 -15.03 5.51
C ASN A 162 5.59 -15.98 4.37
N TYR A 163 4.70 -16.16 3.40
CA TYR A 163 5.02 -16.87 2.17
C TYR A 163 4.54 -16.11 0.93
N PHE A 164 5.14 -16.41 -0.22
CA PHE A 164 4.77 -15.81 -1.49
C PHE A 164 4.73 -16.89 -2.58
N THR A 165 3.57 -17.52 -2.74
CA THR A 165 3.31 -18.55 -3.76
C THR A 165 1.83 -18.59 -4.13
N HIS A 166 1.52 -19.15 -5.31
CA HIS A 166 0.17 -19.38 -5.78
C HIS A 166 -0.58 -20.46 -4.98
N ARG A 167 0.16 -21.34 -4.32
CA ARG A 167 -0.43 -22.35 -3.43
C ARG A 167 -0.62 -21.76 -2.05
N GLY A 168 -1.76 -22.00 -1.41
CA GLY A 168 -1.94 -21.59 -0.03
C GLY A 168 -1.07 -22.40 0.91
N PHE A 169 -1.09 -22.02 2.18
CA PHE A 169 -0.32 -22.68 3.23
C PHE A 169 -0.66 -24.19 3.34
N ASP A 170 -1.94 -24.55 3.19
CA ASP A 170 -2.43 -25.92 3.16
C ASP A 170 -2.31 -26.58 1.77
N ASN A 171 -1.46 -26.02 0.89
CA ASN A 171 -1.18 -26.48 -0.48
C ASN A 171 -2.37 -26.41 -1.46
N ASP A 172 -3.44 -25.69 -1.07
CA ASP A 172 -4.60 -25.45 -1.92
C ASP A 172 -4.22 -24.68 -3.20
N SER A 173 -4.89 -24.99 -4.31
CA SER A 173 -4.71 -24.25 -5.55
C SER A 173 -5.59 -22.99 -5.57
N PRO A 174 -5.31 -22.00 -6.44
CA PRO A 174 -6.21 -20.86 -6.63
C PRO A 174 -7.66 -21.28 -6.95
N ALA A 175 -7.82 -22.41 -7.65
CA ALA A 175 -9.12 -22.95 -7.97
C ALA A 175 -9.82 -23.59 -6.77
N ASP A 176 -9.08 -24.20 -5.85
CA ASP A 176 -9.62 -24.72 -4.58
C ASP A 176 -10.12 -23.58 -3.71
N ARG A 177 -9.33 -22.51 -3.57
CA ARG A 177 -9.71 -21.29 -2.83
C ARG A 177 -10.94 -20.62 -3.42
N ALA A 178 -10.99 -20.46 -4.75
CA ALA A 178 -12.16 -19.88 -5.40
C ALA A 178 -13.42 -20.74 -5.15
N ARG A 179 -13.32 -22.07 -5.25
CA ARG A 179 -14.42 -22.99 -4.95
C ARG A 179 -14.85 -22.95 -3.48
N ALA A 180 -13.90 -22.90 -2.56
CA ALA A 180 -14.17 -22.82 -1.12
C ALA A 180 -14.92 -21.53 -0.76
N ALA A 181 -14.62 -20.42 -1.43
CA ALA A 181 -15.37 -19.17 -1.32
C ALA A 181 -16.79 -19.23 -1.95
N GLY A 182 -17.09 -20.27 -2.75
CA GLY A 182 -18.38 -20.49 -3.40
C GLY A 182 -18.42 -20.15 -4.90
N TYR A 183 -17.26 -19.96 -5.54
CA TYR A 183 -17.23 -19.64 -6.98
C TYR A 183 -17.47 -20.89 -7.82
N GLY A 184 -18.52 -20.86 -8.65
CA GLY A 184 -18.96 -22.01 -9.47
C GLY A 184 -18.30 -22.13 -10.84
N GLY A 185 -17.51 -21.15 -11.27
CA GLY A 185 -16.89 -21.13 -12.59
C GLY A 185 -15.73 -22.12 -12.73
N ARG A 186 -15.48 -22.57 -13.96
CA ARG A 186 -14.51 -23.65 -14.24
C ARG A 186 -13.10 -23.15 -14.55
N GLN A 187 -12.98 -21.93 -15.08
CA GLN A 187 -11.70 -21.36 -15.44
C GLN A 187 -11.25 -20.42 -14.35
N ILE A 188 -10.08 -20.69 -13.78
CA ILE A 188 -9.48 -19.89 -12.71
C ILE A 188 -8.06 -19.49 -13.12
N GLY A 189 -7.75 -18.21 -12.95
CA GLY A 189 -6.41 -17.68 -13.07
C GLY A 189 -6.06 -16.85 -11.84
N GLU A 190 -4.77 -16.66 -11.59
CA GLU A 190 -4.31 -15.85 -10.47
C GLU A 190 -3.09 -15.04 -10.87
N ASN A 191 -3.05 -13.79 -10.42
CA ASN A 191 -1.84 -13.00 -10.31
C ASN A 191 -1.64 -12.61 -8.84
N ILE A 192 -0.41 -12.76 -8.34
CA ILE A 192 -0.01 -12.30 -7.01
C ILE A 192 1.13 -11.29 -7.11
N ALA A 193 1.23 -10.37 -6.15
CA ALA A 193 2.33 -9.42 -6.03
C ALA A 193 2.65 -9.15 -4.56
N ALA A 194 3.88 -8.73 -4.27
CA ALA A 194 4.30 -8.40 -2.91
C ALA A 194 5.25 -7.20 -2.90
N GLY A 195 5.09 -6.30 -1.92
CA GLY A 195 5.90 -5.10 -1.74
C GLY A 195 5.47 -3.87 -2.55
N GLN A 196 4.46 -3.98 -3.42
CA GLN A 196 3.94 -2.83 -4.16
C GLN A 196 3.01 -2.00 -3.28
N SER A 197 3.42 -0.79 -2.93
CA SER A 197 2.70 0.09 -2.00
C SER A 197 1.33 0.61 -2.48
N THR A 198 0.89 0.29 -3.71
CA THR A 198 -0.35 0.79 -4.33
C THR A 198 -0.87 -0.20 -5.37
N ALA A 199 -2.17 -0.18 -5.65
CA ALA A 199 -2.80 -0.92 -6.74
C ALA A 199 -2.12 -0.65 -8.10
N SER A 200 -1.82 0.62 -8.42
CA SER A 200 -1.16 0.99 -9.67
C SER A 200 0.23 0.39 -9.83
N LYS A 201 1.00 0.29 -8.73
CA LYS A 201 2.31 -0.38 -8.75
C LYS A 201 2.18 -1.89 -8.93
N ALA A 202 1.18 -2.52 -8.30
CA ALA A 202 0.89 -3.95 -8.49
C ALA A 202 0.45 -4.24 -9.94
N MET A 203 -0.42 -3.41 -10.52
CA MET A 203 -0.81 -3.54 -11.93
C MET A 203 0.38 -3.36 -12.87
N ALA A 204 1.22 -2.34 -12.64
CA ALA A 204 2.40 -2.11 -13.45
C ALA A 204 3.38 -3.31 -13.40
N SER A 205 3.58 -3.92 -12.22
CA SER A 205 4.44 -5.09 -12.08
C SER A 205 3.85 -6.32 -12.79
N TRP A 206 2.53 -6.53 -12.73
CA TRP A 206 1.87 -7.60 -13.48
C TRP A 206 1.95 -7.40 -15.00
N LEU A 207 1.75 -6.18 -15.49
CA LEU A 207 1.87 -5.88 -16.92
C LEU A 207 3.30 -6.03 -17.45
N ALA A 208 4.31 -5.81 -16.61
CA ALA A 208 5.72 -6.00 -16.96
C ALA A 208 6.14 -7.48 -16.97
N SER A 209 5.43 -8.36 -16.25
CA SER A 209 5.68 -9.80 -16.24
C SER A 209 4.95 -10.51 -17.38
N PRO A 210 5.63 -11.24 -18.29
CA PRO A 210 4.97 -11.90 -19.41
C PRO A 210 3.84 -12.86 -19.00
N GLY A 211 4.03 -13.64 -17.93
CA GLY A 211 3.03 -14.58 -17.42
C GLY A 211 1.83 -13.87 -16.79
N HIS A 212 2.06 -12.87 -15.95
CA HIS A 212 0.97 -12.12 -15.32
C HIS A 212 0.19 -11.26 -16.33
N CYS A 213 0.90 -10.63 -17.27
CA CYS A 213 0.29 -9.93 -18.40
C CYS A 213 -0.58 -10.87 -19.23
N ALA A 214 -0.10 -12.09 -19.48
CA ALA A 214 -0.86 -13.09 -20.21
C ALA A 214 -2.18 -13.46 -19.52
N ASN A 215 -2.21 -13.54 -18.19
CA ASN A 215 -3.44 -13.73 -17.41
C ASN A 215 -4.38 -12.51 -17.52
N LEU A 216 -3.86 -11.30 -17.34
CA LEU A 216 -4.64 -10.05 -17.45
C LEU A 216 -5.34 -9.93 -18.81
N MET A 217 -4.65 -10.32 -19.89
CA MET A 217 -5.13 -10.22 -21.27
C MET A 217 -5.84 -11.48 -21.77
N ASN A 218 -5.99 -12.52 -20.95
CA ASN A 218 -6.61 -13.77 -21.38
C ASN A 218 -8.11 -13.53 -21.69
N PRO A 219 -8.56 -13.76 -22.94
CA PRO A 219 -9.94 -13.49 -23.34
C PRO A 219 -10.93 -14.49 -22.75
N MET A 220 -10.47 -15.62 -22.20
CA MET A 220 -11.38 -16.60 -21.60
C MET A 220 -11.94 -16.15 -20.24
N PHE A 221 -11.26 -15.23 -19.55
CA PHE A 221 -11.78 -14.68 -18.30
C PHE A 221 -12.81 -13.58 -18.56
N THR A 222 -13.89 -13.63 -17.79
CA THR A 222 -15.00 -12.66 -17.81
C THR A 222 -15.19 -11.96 -16.47
N GLU A 223 -14.68 -12.54 -15.38
CA GLU A 223 -14.87 -12.06 -14.01
C GLU A 223 -13.53 -11.90 -13.30
N VAL A 224 -13.50 -11.01 -12.31
CA VAL A 224 -12.32 -10.78 -11.47
C VAL A 224 -12.72 -10.38 -10.05
N GLY A 225 -11.92 -10.80 -9.09
CA GLY A 225 -11.89 -10.26 -7.73
C GLY A 225 -10.44 -10.00 -7.33
N ALA A 226 -10.19 -8.94 -6.60
CA ALA A 226 -8.85 -8.57 -6.19
C ALA A 226 -8.84 -7.93 -4.81
N ALA A 227 -7.77 -8.16 -4.06
CA ALA A 227 -7.61 -7.61 -2.74
C ALA A 227 -6.11 -7.49 -2.40
N TYR A 228 -5.84 -6.81 -1.29
CA TYR A 228 -4.53 -6.86 -0.65
C TYR A 228 -4.67 -7.16 0.83
N ALA A 229 -3.56 -7.54 1.45
CA ALA A 229 -3.46 -7.58 2.89
C ALA A 229 -2.07 -7.14 3.34
N THR A 230 -2.00 -6.78 4.61
CA THR A 230 -0.76 -6.53 5.34
C THR A 230 -0.82 -7.26 6.67
N ALA A 231 0.34 -7.66 7.17
CA ALA A 231 0.48 -8.06 8.57
C ALA A 231 1.71 -7.40 9.15
N THR A 232 1.69 -7.10 10.45
CA THR A 232 2.79 -6.46 11.17
C THR A 232 4.13 -7.12 10.86
N ASN A 233 4.17 -8.46 10.86
CA ASN A 233 5.40 -9.24 10.66
C ASN A 233 5.69 -9.62 9.20
N ALA A 234 4.96 -9.03 8.25
CA ALA A 234 5.02 -9.51 6.88
C ALA A 234 6.33 -9.07 6.18
N ASP A 235 7.05 -10.01 5.56
CA ASP A 235 8.38 -9.78 4.96
C ASP A 235 8.36 -8.72 3.85
N TYR A 236 7.36 -8.77 2.99
CA TYR A 236 7.14 -7.79 1.93
C TYR A 236 6.18 -6.66 2.34
N GLY A 237 5.63 -6.75 3.55
CA GLY A 237 4.70 -5.82 4.19
C GLY A 237 3.30 -5.71 3.56
N VAL A 238 3.18 -5.72 2.23
CA VAL A 238 1.92 -5.77 1.49
C VAL A 238 1.91 -6.91 0.47
N TYR A 239 0.79 -7.61 0.41
CA TYR A 239 0.56 -8.75 -0.47
C TYR A 239 -0.72 -8.53 -1.25
N TRP A 240 -0.69 -8.79 -2.55
CA TRP A 240 -1.78 -8.57 -3.50
C TRP A 240 -2.16 -9.90 -4.13
N THR A 241 -3.47 -10.12 -4.29
CA THR A 241 -4.01 -11.21 -5.09
C THR A 241 -5.08 -10.66 -6.02
N MET A 242 -5.02 -11.06 -7.29
CA MET A 242 -6.08 -10.87 -8.28
C MET A 242 -6.46 -12.23 -8.86
N LEU A 243 -7.68 -12.67 -8.56
CA LEU A 243 -8.26 -13.92 -9.06
C LEU A 243 -9.17 -13.62 -10.25
N PHE A 244 -9.00 -14.41 -11.30
CA PHE A 244 -9.80 -14.36 -12.52
C PHE A 244 -10.72 -15.57 -12.60
N GLY A 245 -11.89 -15.36 -13.18
CA GLY A 245 -12.90 -16.38 -13.35
C GLY A 245 -13.61 -16.32 -14.69
N ALA A 246 -14.15 -17.46 -15.12
CA ALA A 246 -15.26 -17.51 -16.05
C ALA A 246 -16.30 -18.56 -15.61
N PRO A 247 -17.62 -18.23 -15.66
CA PRO A 247 -18.71 -19.19 -15.44
C PRO A 247 -18.63 -20.42 -16.35
#